data_AF-A0A1M6YXZ7-F1
#
_entry.id   AF-A0A1M6YXZ7-F1
#
_cell.length_a   1.000
_cell.length_b   1.000
_cell.length_c   1.000
_cell.angle_alpha   90.00
_cell.angle_beta   90.00
_cell.angle_gamma   90.00
#
_symmetry.space_group_name_H-M   'P 1'
#
loop_
_entity.id
_entity.type
_entity.pdbx_description
1 polymer ?
#
loop_
_entity_poly.entity_id
_entity_poly.type
_entity_poly.pdbx_seq_one_letter_code
_entity_poly.pdbx_strand_id
1 'polypeptide(L)'
;MKYPCSIILDLLPLYHDGVCSTESADAIREHLNECESCRAYYQSLQASDSLQIGHNSNEEEVRKAASLKAVKKKILCKRVLTAVLSIAIVLSLSFWTFVYMENKTVVIEYKDNIKILQKDGDLIARLSGNTYTQASSILVTVNKNGQTETNVYFYLSTSLWDDVVASNSRTFSEYVLAYEEKGAGEIDNIYYFTGEHNGLENLSAEELTKETQGSVLLWSK
;
A
#
# COMPACT_ATOMS: atom_id res chain seq x y z
N MET A 1 -45.22 -72.70 33.57
CA MET A 1 -44.06 -71.87 33.97
C MET A 1 -42.86 -72.71 34.37
N LYS A 2 -41.84 -72.78 33.50
CA LYS A 2 -40.62 -73.59 33.68
C LYS A 2 -39.51 -72.89 34.49
N TYR A 3 -39.53 -71.55 34.56
CA TYR A 3 -38.52 -70.72 35.23
C TYR A 3 -39.16 -69.66 36.12
N PRO A 4 -38.51 -69.29 37.25
CA PRO A 4 -39.01 -68.25 38.15
C PRO A 4 -38.91 -66.87 37.51
N CYS A 5 -39.87 -65.98 37.81
CA CYS A 5 -39.93 -64.63 37.25
C CYS A 5 -38.67 -63.80 37.51
N SER A 6 -37.98 -64.00 38.64
CA SER A 6 -36.73 -63.29 38.97
C SER A 6 -35.66 -63.50 37.91
N ILE A 7 -35.45 -64.74 37.47
CA ILE A 7 -34.48 -65.08 36.43
C ILE A 7 -34.88 -64.46 35.08
N ILE A 8 -36.18 -64.42 34.79
CA ILE A 8 -36.69 -63.84 33.54
C ILE A 8 -36.51 -62.32 33.50
N LEU A 9 -36.74 -61.64 34.62
CA LEU A 9 -36.52 -60.20 34.75
C LEU A 9 -35.05 -59.82 34.58
N ASP A 10 -34.13 -60.61 35.12
CA ASP A 10 -32.69 -60.37 34.97
C ASP A 10 -32.21 -60.53 33.51
N LEU A 11 -32.85 -61.44 32.75
CA LEU A 11 -32.49 -61.72 31.36
C LEU A 11 -33.28 -60.88 30.34
N LEU A 12 -34.33 -60.20 30.77
CA LEU A 12 -35.23 -59.41 29.91
C LEU A 12 -34.53 -58.25 29.18
N PRO A 13 -33.60 -57.49 29.80
CA PRO A 13 -32.80 -56.50 29.08
C PRO A 13 -31.93 -57.12 27.97
N LEU A 14 -31.28 -58.25 28.26
CA LEU A 14 -30.45 -58.96 27.27
C LEU A 14 -31.30 -59.56 26.13
N TYR A 15 -32.52 -59.98 26.44
CA TYR A 15 -33.50 -60.43 25.44
C TYR A 15 -33.98 -59.28 24.56
N HIS A 16 -34.23 -58.11 25.15
CA HIS A 16 -34.58 -56.88 24.43
C HIS A 16 -33.47 -56.42 23.47
N ASP A 17 -32.22 -56.49 23.93
CA ASP A 17 -31.03 -56.16 23.14
C ASP A 17 -30.71 -57.23 22.06
N GLY A 18 -31.42 -58.36 22.05
CA GLY A 18 -31.26 -59.43 21.06
C GLY A 18 -29.97 -60.25 21.19
N VAL A 19 -29.29 -60.19 22.35
CA VAL A 19 -28.00 -60.85 22.59
C VAL A 19 -28.12 -62.20 23.32
N CYS A 20 -29.33 -62.62 23.65
CA CYS A 20 -29.61 -63.93 24.24
C CYS A 20 -29.40 -65.08 23.25
N SER A 21 -28.98 -66.25 23.76
CA SER A 21 -28.98 -67.49 22.99
C SER A 21 -30.41 -67.88 22.56
N THR A 22 -30.55 -68.66 21.50
CA THR A 22 -31.87 -69.11 20.99
C THR A 22 -32.67 -69.87 22.05
N GLU A 23 -32.00 -70.73 22.83
CA GLU A 23 -32.64 -71.49 23.91
C GLU A 23 -33.16 -70.57 25.03
N SER A 24 -32.38 -69.57 25.42
CA SER A 24 -32.80 -68.58 26.43
C SER A 24 -33.94 -67.69 25.91
N ALA A 25 -33.89 -67.30 24.64
CA ALA A 25 -34.92 -66.48 24.00
C ALA A 25 -36.27 -67.21 23.92
N ASP A 26 -36.26 -68.51 23.60
CA ASP A 26 -37.48 -69.32 23.53
C ASP A 26 -38.11 -69.51 24.93
N ALA A 27 -37.28 -69.75 25.95
CA ALA A 27 -37.73 -69.85 27.34
C ALA A 27 -38.36 -68.54 27.87
N ILE A 28 -37.77 -67.40 27.52
CA ILE A 28 -38.31 -66.08 27.89
C ILE A 28 -39.64 -65.83 27.15
N ARG A 29 -39.73 -66.15 25.86
CA ARG A 29 -40.95 -65.99 25.06
C ARG A 29 -42.12 -66.82 25.62
N GLU A 30 -41.86 -68.07 25.97
CA GLU A 30 -42.85 -68.94 26.63
C GLU A 30 -43.31 -68.33 27.97
N HIS A 31 -42.37 -67.82 28.78
CA HIS A 31 -42.70 -67.18 30.05
C HIS A 31 -43.52 -65.88 29.89
N LEU A 32 -43.19 -65.03 28.91
CA LEU A 32 -43.95 -63.81 28.62
C LEU A 32 -45.39 -64.10 28.14
N ASN A 33 -45.63 -65.27 27.54
CA ASN A 33 -46.98 -65.71 27.17
C ASN A 33 -47.83 -66.09 28.38
N GLU A 34 -47.22 -66.69 29.41
CA GLU A 34 -47.92 -67.16 30.62
C GLU A 34 -47.94 -66.14 31.76
N CYS A 35 -47.01 -65.17 31.80
CA CYS A 35 -46.82 -64.25 32.91
C CYS A 35 -47.14 -62.79 32.55
N GLU A 36 -48.21 -62.24 33.13
CA GLU A 36 -48.63 -60.84 32.90
C GLU A 36 -47.63 -59.83 33.51
N SER A 37 -47.07 -60.10 34.69
CA SER A 37 -46.14 -59.18 35.36
C SER A 37 -44.84 -58.99 34.57
N CYS A 38 -44.27 -60.07 34.02
CA CYS A 38 -43.06 -60.00 33.20
C CYS A 38 -43.33 -59.31 31.84
N ARG A 39 -44.54 -59.47 31.28
CA ARG A 39 -44.97 -58.78 30.06
C ARG A 39 -45.09 -57.27 30.25
N ALA A 40 -45.69 -56.84 31.37
CA ALA A 40 -45.80 -55.41 31.70
C ALA A 40 -44.42 -54.76 31.85
N TYR A 41 -43.48 -55.46 32.51
CA TYR A 41 -42.10 -54.98 32.62
C TYR A 41 -41.41 -54.85 31.25
N TYR A 42 -41.54 -55.85 30.38
CA TYR A 42 -40.99 -55.80 29.01
C TYR A 42 -41.55 -54.64 28.18
N GLN A 43 -42.83 -54.32 28.33
CA GLN A 43 -43.44 -53.15 27.65
C GLN A 43 -42.87 -51.82 28.17
N SER A 44 -42.60 -51.72 29.47
CA SER A 44 -41.96 -50.52 30.04
C SER A 44 -40.54 -50.31 29.50
N LEU A 45 -39.81 -51.41 29.28
CA LEU A 45 -38.48 -51.39 28.67
C LEU A 45 -38.53 -50.87 27.22
N GLN A 46 -39.45 -51.40 26.39
CA GLN A 46 -39.67 -50.92 25.02
C GLN A 46 -40.11 -49.44 24.97
N ALA A 47 -40.93 -49.00 25.92
CA ALA A 47 -41.36 -47.61 26.00
C ALA A 47 -40.19 -46.67 26.34
N SER A 48 -39.21 -47.11 27.15
CA SER A 48 -38.04 -46.31 27.49
C SER A 48 -37.12 -46.05 26.28
N ASP A 49 -37.02 -46.99 25.34
CA ASP A 49 -36.26 -46.81 24.09
C ASP A 49 -36.91 -45.82 23.12
N SER A 50 -38.24 -45.75 23.12
CA SER A 50 -38.99 -44.84 22.23
C SER A 50 -38.78 -43.35 22.53
N LEU A 51 -38.17 -43.02 23.68
CA LEU A 51 -37.91 -41.64 24.10
C LEU A 51 -36.59 -41.05 23.57
N GLN A 52 -35.74 -41.81 22.87
CA GLN A 52 -34.41 -41.33 22.45
C GLN A 52 -34.16 -41.13 20.95
N ILE A 53 -35.16 -41.30 20.07
CA ILE A 53 -34.95 -41.06 18.63
C ILE A 53 -36.00 -40.08 18.09
N GLY A 54 -35.92 -38.84 18.59
CA GLY A 54 -36.52 -37.68 17.94
C GLY A 54 -35.71 -37.29 16.70
N HIS A 55 -36.08 -37.87 15.56
CA HIS A 55 -35.57 -37.56 14.22
C HIS A 55 -35.92 -36.12 13.80
N ASN A 56 -35.20 -35.11 14.31
CA ASN A 56 -35.36 -33.69 13.96
C ASN A 56 -34.04 -32.86 13.96
N SER A 57 -32.86 -33.46 14.11
CA SER A 57 -31.60 -32.69 14.25
C SER A 57 -30.93 -32.30 12.92
N ASN A 58 -31.05 -33.11 11.86
CA ASN A 58 -30.21 -32.91 10.67
C ASN A 58 -30.60 -31.71 9.79
N GLU A 59 -31.89 -31.42 9.57
CA GLU A 59 -32.29 -30.28 8.72
C GLU A 59 -32.10 -28.92 9.42
N GLU A 60 -32.31 -28.87 10.73
CA GLU A 60 -32.13 -27.63 11.50
C GLU A 60 -30.64 -27.28 11.67
N GLU A 61 -29.78 -28.28 11.89
CA GLU A 61 -28.32 -28.09 11.94
C GLU A 61 -27.74 -27.68 10.58
N VAL A 62 -28.21 -28.27 9.47
CA VAL A 62 -27.79 -27.87 8.11
C VAL A 62 -28.25 -26.45 7.77
N ARG A 63 -29.47 -26.04 8.14
CA ARG A 63 -29.96 -24.66 7.96
C ARG A 63 -29.21 -23.66 8.84
N LYS A 64 -28.90 -24.01 10.09
CA LYS A 64 -28.06 -23.19 10.99
C LYS A 64 -26.63 -23.08 10.48
N ALA A 65 -26.05 -24.16 9.96
CA ALA A 65 -24.71 -24.13 9.36
C ALA A 65 -24.65 -23.29 8.07
N ALA A 66 -25.69 -23.38 7.22
CA ALA A 66 -25.80 -22.59 6.00
C ALA A 66 -25.99 -21.08 6.30
N SER A 67 -26.81 -20.72 7.29
CA SER A 67 -27.03 -19.33 7.69
C SER A 67 -25.77 -18.71 8.29
N LEU A 68 -25.02 -19.44 9.14
CA LEU A 68 -23.75 -18.98 9.68
C LEU A 68 -22.67 -18.82 8.61
N LYS A 69 -22.59 -19.73 7.61
CA LYS A 69 -21.67 -19.58 6.47
C LYS A 69 -22.00 -18.36 5.62
N ALA A 70 -23.29 -18.09 5.37
CA ALA A 70 -23.73 -16.90 4.62
C ALA A 70 -23.42 -15.60 5.37
N VAL A 71 -23.61 -15.57 6.69
CA VAL A 71 -23.27 -14.42 7.54
C VAL A 71 -21.76 -14.21 7.60
N LYS A 72 -20.97 -15.26 7.83
CA LYS A 72 -19.49 -15.19 7.82
C LYS A 72 -18.96 -14.69 6.47
N LYS A 73 -19.50 -15.17 5.34
CA LYS A 73 -19.14 -14.69 4.00
C LYS A 73 -19.48 -13.20 3.82
N LYS A 74 -20.66 -12.76 4.24
CA LYS A 74 -21.04 -11.33 4.20
C LYS A 74 -20.11 -10.46 5.05
N ILE A 75 -19.74 -10.91 6.26
CA ILE A 75 -18.80 -10.18 7.14
C ILE A 75 -17.39 -10.15 6.55
N LEU A 76 -16.90 -11.28 6.03
CA LEU A 76 -15.58 -11.36 5.38
C LEU A 76 -15.53 -10.48 4.13
N CYS A 77 -16.55 -10.52 3.26
CA CYS A 77 -16.62 -9.64 2.09
C CYS A 77 -16.62 -8.16 2.48
N LYS A 78 -17.38 -7.77 3.53
CA LYS A 78 -17.36 -6.39 4.02
C LYS A 78 -15.98 -6.00 4.59
N ARG A 79 -15.35 -6.88 5.38
CA ARG A 79 -14.00 -6.64 5.93
C ARG A 79 -12.94 -6.50 4.84
N VAL A 80 -12.96 -7.39 3.84
CA VAL A 80 -12.04 -7.33 2.70
C VAL A 80 -12.30 -6.07 1.88
N LEU A 81 -13.55 -5.71 1.62
CA LEU A 81 -13.90 -4.48 0.91
C LEU A 81 -13.39 -3.24 1.65
N THR A 82 -13.62 -3.15 2.97
CA THR A 82 -13.09 -2.03 3.78
C THR A 82 -11.56 -2.00 3.77
N ALA A 83 -10.90 -3.15 3.88
CA ALA A 83 -9.44 -3.23 3.82
C ALA A 83 -8.91 -2.77 2.46
N VAL A 84 -9.48 -3.25 1.35
CA VAL A 84 -9.09 -2.84 -0.01
C VAL A 84 -9.33 -1.35 -0.22
N LEU A 85 -10.48 -0.83 0.20
CA LEU A 85 -10.77 0.61 0.13
C LEU A 85 -9.77 1.43 0.95
N SER A 86 -9.41 0.98 2.15
CA SER A 86 -8.43 1.68 2.98
C SER A 86 -7.05 1.72 2.32
N ILE A 87 -6.60 0.60 1.74
CA ILE A 87 -5.33 0.54 1.01
C ILE A 87 -5.38 1.44 -0.22
N ALA A 88 -6.48 1.40 -0.98
CA ALA A 88 -6.66 2.25 -2.16
C ALA A 88 -6.61 3.74 -1.79
N ILE A 89 -7.22 4.16 -0.69
CA ILE A 89 -7.17 5.56 -0.21
C ILE A 89 -5.73 5.95 0.14
N VAL A 90 -5.00 5.11 0.87
CA VAL A 90 -3.61 5.39 1.25
C VAL A 90 -2.72 5.50 0.01
N LEU A 91 -2.87 4.59 -0.96
CA LEU A 91 -2.12 4.63 -2.21
C LEU A 91 -2.44 5.89 -3.02
N SER A 92 -3.72 6.26 -3.12
CA SER A 92 -4.13 7.50 -3.82
C SER A 92 -3.58 8.76 -3.16
N LEU A 93 -3.59 8.84 -1.82
CA LEU A 93 -3.00 9.98 -1.11
C LEU A 93 -1.47 10.04 -1.28
N SER A 94 -0.81 8.88 -1.23
CA SER A 94 0.65 8.79 -1.44
C SER A 94 1.02 9.18 -2.87
N PHE A 95 0.25 8.72 -3.85
CA PHE A 95 0.44 9.10 -5.25
C PHE A 95 0.20 10.60 -5.48
N TRP A 96 -0.84 11.16 -4.87
CA TRP A 96 -1.14 12.58 -5.01
C TRP A 96 -0.05 13.46 -4.37
N THR A 97 0.44 13.09 -3.18
CA THR A 97 1.55 13.81 -2.54
C THR A 97 2.83 13.72 -3.35
N PHE A 98 3.15 12.55 -3.92
CA PHE A 98 4.27 12.38 -4.85
C PHE A 98 4.15 13.32 -6.06
N VAL A 99 3.03 13.27 -6.79
CA VAL A 99 2.79 14.14 -7.96
C VAL A 99 2.83 15.64 -7.58
N TYR A 100 2.31 15.99 -6.41
CA TYR A 100 2.37 17.36 -5.92
C TYR A 100 3.81 17.81 -5.69
N MET A 101 4.65 16.98 -5.06
CA MET A 101 6.05 17.30 -4.82
C MET A 101 6.86 17.37 -6.12
N GLU A 102 6.58 16.48 -7.07
CA GLU A 102 7.25 16.47 -8.38
C GLU A 102 6.91 17.71 -9.22
N ASN A 103 5.65 18.19 -9.15
CA ASN A 103 5.21 19.39 -9.86
C ASN A 103 5.64 20.72 -9.20
N LYS A 104 6.08 20.69 -7.94
CA LYS A 104 6.55 21.87 -7.24
C LYS A 104 8.06 22.00 -7.44
N THR A 105 8.45 22.97 -8.26
CA THR A 105 9.85 23.32 -8.47
C THR A 105 10.30 24.36 -7.44
N VAL A 106 11.54 24.21 -6.98
CA VAL A 106 12.25 25.14 -6.12
C VAL A 106 13.59 25.50 -6.78
N VAL A 107 14.02 26.76 -6.63
CA VAL A 107 15.33 27.18 -7.13
C VAL A 107 16.41 26.64 -6.22
N ILE A 108 17.47 26.12 -6.83
CA ILE A 108 18.62 25.59 -6.11
C ILE A 108 19.40 26.75 -5.50
N GLU A 109 19.57 26.73 -4.18
CA GLU A 109 20.38 27.70 -3.47
C GLU A 109 21.87 27.50 -3.79
N TYR A 110 22.59 28.60 -4.01
CA TYR A 110 24.03 28.55 -4.22
C TYR A 110 24.76 28.30 -2.89
N LYS A 111 25.46 27.16 -2.80
CA LYS A 111 26.26 26.74 -1.64
C LYS A 111 27.62 26.18 -2.09
N ASP A 112 28.27 26.89 -3.01
CA ASP A 112 29.50 26.43 -3.68
C ASP A 112 29.37 25.07 -4.38
N ASN A 113 28.13 24.71 -4.69
CA ASN A 113 27.70 23.48 -5.36
C ASN A 113 27.71 23.62 -6.88
N ILE A 114 27.95 24.81 -7.43
CA ILE A 114 27.90 25.09 -8.87
C ILE A 114 29.25 25.62 -9.32
N LYS A 115 29.78 25.05 -10.40
CA LYS A 115 31.06 25.47 -11.02
C LYS A 115 30.92 25.52 -12.53
N ILE A 116 31.62 26.46 -13.17
CA ILE A 116 31.70 26.50 -14.63
C ILE A 116 32.93 25.72 -15.08
N LEU A 117 32.71 24.86 -16.08
CA LEU A 117 33.72 24.08 -16.76
C LEU A 117 33.80 24.57 -18.19
N GLN A 118 35.02 24.72 -18.70
CA GLN A 118 35.26 24.92 -20.12
C GLN A 118 35.75 23.60 -20.72
N LYS A 119 35.00 23.06 -21.68
CA LYS A 119 35.33 21.79 -22.33
C LYS A 119 35.14 21.93 -23.82
N ASP A 120 36.20 21.71 -24.59
CA ASP A 120 36.16 21.81 -26.06
C ASP A 120 35.56 23.17 -26.51
N GLY A 121 35.90 24.26 -25.81
CA GLY A 121 35.38 25.61 -26.06
C GLY A 121 33.98 25.91 -25.50
N ASP A 122 33.20 24.88 -25.14
CA ASP A 122 31.87 25.03 -24.53
C ASP A 122 31.97 25.48 -23.07
N LEU A 123 31.02 26.32 -22.65
CA LEU A 123 30.85 26.74 -21.25
C LEU A 123 29.72 25.94 -20.61
N ILE A 124 30.05 25.15 -19.59
CA ILE A 124 29.16 24.17 -18.96
C ILE A 124 29.07 24.44 -17.46
N ALA A 125 27.88 24.67 -16.93
CA ALA A 125 27.63 24.70 -15.50
C ALA A 125 27.47 23.27 -14.95
N ARG A 126 28.31 22.89 -14.00
CA ARG A 126 28.19 21.63 -13.25
C ARG A 126 27.64 21.91 -11.85
N LEU A 127 26.46 21.35 -11.58
CA LEU A 127 25.83 21.28 -10.27
C LEU A 127 26.25 19.99 -9.57
N SER A 128 26.69 20.10 -8.32
CA SER A 128 27.12 18.98 -7.46
C SER A 128 26.14 18.79 -6.30
N GLY A 129 25.88 17.54 -5.94
CA GLY A 129 25.01 17.20 -4.81
C GLY A 129 23.51 17.23 -5.12
N ASN A 130 23.11 17.59 -6.35
CA ASN A 130 21.70 17.69 -6.75
C ASN A 130 21.56 17.54 -8.28
N THR A 131 20.33 17.36 -8.76
CA THR A 131 19.96 17.36 -10.19
C THR A 131 18.99 18.50 -10.46
N TYR A 132 19.16 19.23 -11.56
CA TYR A 132 18.18 20.22 -11.97
C TYR A 132 17.10 19.59 -12.86
N THR A 133 15.88 20.10 -12.74
CA THR A 133 14.73 19.75 -13.60
C THR A 133 14.51 20.82 -14.67
N GLN A 134 14.78 22.08 -14.34
CA GLN A 134 14.64 23.24 -15.23
C GLN A 134 15.87 24.14 -15.10
N ALA A 135 16.26 24.76 -16.21
CA ALA A 135 17.34 25.72 -16.28
C ALA A 135 16.89 26.92 -17.11
N SER A 136 17.24 28.11 -16.64
CA SER A 136 16.96 29.37 -17.33
C SER A 136 18.23 30.19 -17.37
N SER A 137 18.51 30.83 -18.51
CA SER A 137 19.65 31.72 -18.69
C SER A 137 19.23 32.95 -19.49
N ILE A 138 19.76 34.11 -19.13
CA ILE A 138 19.59 35.36 -19.86
C ILE A 138 20.94 35.99 -20.13
N LEU A 139 21.07 36.59 -21.32
CA LEU A 139 22.28 37.29 -21.75
C LEU A 139 22.06 38.79 -21.67
N VAL A 140 22.98 39.48 -21.00
CA VAL A 140 22.90 40.90 -20.71
C VAL A 140 24.18 41.56 -21.16
N THR A 141 24.03 42.48 -22.10
CA THR A 141 25.14 43.27 -22.60
C THR A 141 25.13 44.62 -21.91
N VAL A 142 26.14 44.89 -21.08
CA VAL A 142 26.29 46.15 -20.35
C VAL A 142 27.45 46.95 -20.90
N ASN A 143 27.27 48.26 -21.03
CA ASN A 143 28.35 49.17 -21.36
C ASN A 143 28.91 49.77 -20.07
N LYS A 144 30.13 49.36 -19.69
CA LYS A 144 30.87 49.96 -18.58
C LYS A 144 32.06 50.73 -19.14
N ASN A 145 32.11 52.04 -18.88
CA ASN A 145 33.25 52.89 -19.23
C ASN A 145 33.64 52.84 -20.73
N GLY A 146 32.68 52.63 -21.64
CA GLY A 146 32.94 52.52 -23.08
C GLY A 146 33.38 51.12 -23.55
N GLN A 147 33.50 50.15 -22.64
CA GLN A 147 33.66 48.74 -22.95
C GLN A 147 32.33 48.01 -22.81
N THR A 148 32.01 47.22 -23.82
CA THR A 148 30.83 46.36 -23.82
C THR A 148 31.23 45.04 -23.19
N GLU A 149 30.58 44.67 -22.08
CA GLU A 149 30.72 43.37 -21.43
C GLU A 149 29.44 42.55 -21.67
N THR A 150 29.60 41.30 -22.10
CA THR A 150 28.52 40.34 -22.28
C THR A 150 28.49 39.37 -21.10
N ASN A 151 27.43 39.47 -20.31
CA ASN A 151 27.24 38.71 -19.07
C ASN A 151 26.09 37.71 -19.24
N VAL A 152 26.28 36.48 -18.76
CA VAL A 152 25.20 35.49 -18.66
C VAL A 152 24.77 35.35 -17.20
N TYR A 153 23.48 35.44 -16.95
CA TYR A 153 22.87 35.14 -15.66
C TYR A 153 22.02 33.90 -15.82
N PHE A 154 22.22 32.90 -14.97
CA PHE A 154 21.42 31.67 -15.00
C PHE A 154 21.04 31.21 -13.60
N TYR A 155 19.96 30.45 -13.51
CA TYR A 155 19.58 29.73 -12.31
C TYR A 155 19.07 28.34 -12.67
N LEU A 156 19.15 27.43 -11.70
CA LEU A 156 18.69 26.06 -11.84
C LEU A 156 17.58 25.80 -10.83
N SER A 157 16.52 25.13 -11.28
CA SER A 157 15.43 24.70 -10.42
C SER A 157 15.30 23.19 -10.43
N THR A 158 14.94 22.63 -9.30
CA THR A 158 14.72 21.18 -9.12
C THR A 158 13.34 20.93 -8.50
N SER A 159 12.83 19.71 -8.60
CA SER A 159 11.60 19.35 -7.91
C SER A 159 11.84 19.26 -6.38
N LEU A 160 10.81 19.53 -5.58
CA LEU A 160 10.93 19.36 -4.12
C LEU A 160 11.28 17.93 -3.72
N TRP A 161 10.84 16.94 -4.50
CA TRP A 161 11.21 15.55 -4.28
C TRP A 161 12.70 15.32 -4.50
N ASP A 162 13.25 15.83 -5.61
CA ASP A 162 14.67 15.65 -5.93
C ASP A 162 15.56 16.36 -4.91
N ASP A 163 15.19 17.58 -4.51
CA ASP A 163 15.93 18.34 -3.50
C ASP A 163 15.98 17.64 -2.14
N VAL A 164 14.84 17.12 -1.68
CA VAL A 164 14.68 16.59 -0.32
C VAL A 164 15.02 15.09 -0.21
N VAL A 165 14.74 14.31 -1.26
CA VAL A 165 14.76 12.84 -1.20
C VAL A 165 15.81 12.23 -2.13
N ALA A 166 15.94 12.72 -3.37
CA ALA A 166 16.84 12.10 -4.34
C ALA A 166 18.29 12.63 -4.28
N SER A 167 18.47 13.85 -3.81
CA SER A 167 19.77 14.53 -3.72
C SER A 167 20.74 13.77 -2.81
N ASN A 168 21.98 13.59 -3.26
CA ASN A 168 23.04 12.98 -2.46
C ASN A 168 24.41 13.48 -2.92
N SER A 169 25.43 13.32 -2.08
CA SER A 169 26.77 13.89 -2.37
C SER A 169 27.47 13.35 -3.63
N ARG A 170 26.96 12.27 -4.24
CA ARG A 170 27.50 11.69 -5.47
C ARG A 170 26.77 12.13 -6.73
N THR A 171 25.59 12.74 -6.63
CA THR A 171 24.86 13.22 -7.80
C THR A 171 25.49 14.48 -8.34
N PHE A 172 25.53 14.59 -9.66
CA PHE A 172 25.85 15.83 -10.35
C PHE A 172 25.01 15.92 -11.62
N SER A 173 24.81 17.13 -12.09
CA SER A 173 24.15 17.41 -13.37
C SER A 173 24.87 18.55 -14.07
N GLU A 174 24.83 18.52 -15.40
CA GLU A 174 25.52 19.48 -16.24
C GLU A 174 24.53 20.20 -17.13
N TYR A 175 24.66 21.52 -17.20
CA TYR A 175 23.88 22.39 -18.06
C TYR A 175 24.83 23.16 -18.97
N VAL A 176 24.68 23.02 -20.28
CA VAL A 176 25.48 23.77 -21.25
C VAL A 176 24.91 25.18 -21.33
N LEU A 177 25.71 26.17 -20.94
CA LEU A 177 25.34 27.58 -20.98
C LEU A 177 25.51 28.16 -22.38
N ALA A 178 26.62 27.81 -23.03
CA ALA A 178 26.91 28.24 -24.40
C ALA A 178 27.84 27.24 -25.09
N TYR A 179 27.52 26.93 -26.34
CA TYR A 179 28.40 26.16 -27.21
C TYR A 179 29.46 27.08 -27.83
N GLU A 180 30.67 26.57 -28.07
CA GLU A 180 31.76 27.29 -28.73
C GLU A 180 31.28 27.93 -30.04
N GLU A 181 30.61 27.12 -30.88
CA GLU A 181 30.06 27.52 -32.17
C GLU A 181 28.87 28.50 -32.07
N LYS A 182 28.31 28.71 -30.88
CA LYS A 182 27.18 29.62 -30.60
C LYS A 182 27.60 30.85 -29.79
N GLY A 183 28.87 31.22 -29.85
CA GLY A 183 29.35 32.47 -29.25
C GLY A 183 29.76 32.34 -27.78
N ALA A 184 30.13 31.15 -27.29
CA ALA A 184 30.71 31.02 -25.95
C ALA A 184 31.96 31.91 -25.76
N GLY A 185 32.72 32.13 -26.84
CA GLY A 185 33.87 33.03 -26.83
C GLY A 185 33.54 34.51 -26.68
N GLU A 186 32.29 34.92 -26.86
CA GLU A 186 31.80 36.30 -26.71
C GLU A 186 31.33 36.58 -25.28
N ILE A 187 31.22 35.57 -24.42
CA ILE A 187 30.80 35.75 -23.02
C ILE A 187 32.01 36.17 -22.20
N ASP A 188 31.88 37.29 -21.49
CA ASP A 188 32.90 37.81 -20.59
C ASP A 188 32.71 37.31 -19.16
N ASN A 189 31.46 37.17 -18.70
CA ASN A 189 31.18 36.74 -17.33
C ASN A 189 29.95 35.83 -17.23
N ILE A 190 29.98 34.90 -16.30
CA ILE A 190 28.85 34.04 -15.95
C ILE A 190 28.53 34.19 -14.47
N TYR A 191 27.26 34.48 -14.18
CA TYR A 191 26.73 34.67 -12.84
C TYR A 191 25.61 33.67 -12.57
N TYR A 192 25.57 33.16 -11.34
CA TYR A 192 24.43 32.44 -10.81
C TYR A 192 23.48 33.41 -10.12
N PHE A 193 22.23 33.46 -10.59
CA PHE A 193 21.21 34.36 -10.09
C PHE A 193 20.60 33.83 -8.79
N THR A 194 20.48 34.71 -7.79
CA THR A 194 19.98 34.40 -6.44
C THR A 194 18.86 35.35 -5.97
N GLY A 195 18.34 36.21 -6.86
CA GLY A 195 17.31 37.21 -6.57
C GLY A 195 15.87 36.67 -6.70
N GLU A 196 14.86 37.53 -6.95
CA GLU A 196 13.51 37.04 -7.25
C GLU A 196 13.43 36.50 -8.69
N HIS A 197 12.98 35.24 -8.83
CA HIS A 197 13.11 34.47 -10.07
C HIS A 197 11.90 34.59 -11.01
N ASN A 198 10.80 35.21 -10.56
CA ASN A 198 9.56 35.26 -11.31
C ASN A 198 9.61 36.33 -12.41
N GLY A 199 9.57 35.91 -13.67
CA GLY A 199 9.39 36.81 -14.80
C GLY A 199 10.65 37.59 -15.20
N LEU A 200 11.85 37.06 -14.91
CA LEU A 200 13.13 37.63 -15.34
C LEU A 200 13.19 37.87 -16.84
N GLU A 201 12.57 37.01 -17.63
CA GLU A 201 12.44 37.11 -19.08
C GLU A 201 11.57 38.31 -19.55
N ASN A 202 10.78 38.91 -18.65
CA ASN A 202 9.93 40.06 -18.95
C ASN A 202 10.51 41.39 -18.47
N LEU A 203 11.66 41.37 -17.79
CA LEU A 203 12.29 42.57 -17.26
C LEU A 203 13.09 43.32 -18.34
N SER A 204 13.07 44.65 -18.28
CA SER A 204 13.97 45.47 -19.09
C SER A 204 15.44 45.27 -18.68
N ALA A 205 16.39 45.64 -19.55
CA ALA A 205 17.82 45.51 -19.26
C ALA A 205 18.25 46.26 -17.97
N GLU A 206 17.60 47.38 -17.67
CA GLU A 206 17.85 48.20 -16.47
C GLU A 206 17.33 47.52 -15.20
N GLU A 207 16.12 46.97 -15.25
CA GLU A 207 15.52 46.20 -14.15
C GLU A 207 16.31 44.91 -13.89
N LEU A 208 16.69 44.21 -14.96
CA LEU A 208 17.50 43.01 -14.88
C LEU A 208 18.87 43.30 -14.26
N THR A 209 19.49 44.43 -14.60
CA THR A 209 20.76 44.85 -13.98
C THR A 209 20.60 45.09 -12.47
N LYS A 210 19.45 45.61 -12.03
CA LYS A 210 19.15 45.83 -10.61
C LYS A 210 18.88 44.51 -9.87
N GLU A 211 18.04 43.65 -10.43
CA GLU A 211 17.69 42.35 -9.84
C GLU A 211 18.92 41.43 -9.77
N THR A 212 19.83 41.55 -10.73
CA THR A 212 21.03 40.71 -10.78
C THR A 212 22.17 41.20 -9.88
N GLN A 213 22.05 42.32 -9.16
CA GLN A 213 23.11 42.83 -8.27
C GLN A 213 23.51 41.86 -7.15
N GLY A 214 22.61 40.98 -6.73
CA GLY A 214 22.88 39.96 -5.71
C GLY A 214 23.52 38.68 -6.24
N SER A 215 23.72 38.56 -7.56
CA SER A 215 24.15 37.32 -8.21
C SER A 215 25.60 36.97 -7.90
N VAL A 216 25.90 35.68 -7.89
CA VAL A 216 27.23 35.16 -7.61
C VAL A 216 28.02 35.01 -8.90
N LEU A 217 29.16 35.69 -9.03
CA LEU A 217 30.08 35.49 -10.16
C LEU A 217 30.73 34.10 -10.07
N LEU A 218 30.53 33.27 -11.10
CA LEU A 218 31.09 31.92 -11.16
C LEU A 218 32.26 31.79 -12.14
N TRP A 219 32.32 32.62 -13.16
CA TRP A 219 33.35 32.58 -14.19
C TRP A 219 33.51 33.94 -14.86
N SER A 220 34.75 34.27 -15.23
CA SER A 220 35.12 35.50 -15.94
C SER A 220 36.27 35.19 -16.90
N LYS A 221 36.27 35.84 -18.06
CA LYS A 221 37.23 35.65 -19.15
C LYS A 221 38.58 36.33 -18.93
#